data_AF-A0A0C3NKA0-F1
#
_entry.id   AF-A0A0C3NKA0-F1
#
_cell.length_a   1.000
_cell.length_b   1.000
_cell.length_c   1.000
_cell.angle_alpha   90.00
_cell.angle_beta   90.00
_cell.angle_gamma   90.00
#
_symmetry.space_group_name_H-M   'P 1'
#
loop_
_entity.id
_entity.type
_entity.pdbx_description
1 polymer ?
#
loop_
_entity_poly.entity_id
_entity_poly.type
_entity_poly.pdbx_seq_one_letter_code
_entity_poly.pdbx_strand_id
1 'polypeptide(L)'
;MDRGMCSLLGRPCTFHDEDIDIDYPLECDDEYWEPEDPLMAFKQPPGKPSTVAFFNCTLRLNKIHAYALRSIYSLKRSKLTTQPEKVQELVSDIDSRLNSFIDSIPDHLKWDPHQPNLMFASQSAILHSWYYSTQIVVHRPFIPTPRRPSPLTFPSLAICTNAARSCIHVLDRQFQRIGEALFHHWHQVRPRLSAAPVQ
;
A
#
# COMPACT_ATOMS: atom_id res chain seq x y z
N MET A 1 2.68 4.34 10.34
CA MET A 1 3.86 3.93 11.11
C MET A 1 3.53 2.76 12.06
N ASP A 2 2.56 2.91 12.97
CA ASP A 2 2.12 1.83 13.91
C ASP A 2 1.86 0.48 13.22
N ARG A 3 0.93 0.44 12.25
CA ARG A 3 0.52 -0.79 11.53
C ARG A 3 1.69 -1.57 10.91
N GLY A 4 2.62 -0.86 10.25
CA GLY A 4 3.79 -1.47 9.64
C GLY A 4 4.74 -2.07 10.68
N MET A 5 4.96 -1.38 11.81
CA MET A 5 5.79 -1.87 12.91
C MET A 5 5.12 -3.06 13.62
N CYS A 6 3.81 -3.01 13.82
CA CYS A 6 3.04 -4.12 14.39
C CYS A 6 3.11 -5.38 13.52
N SER A 7 2.97 -5.23 12.19
CA SER A 7 3.19 -6.33 11.24
C SER A 7 4.59 -6.92 11.34
N LEU A 8 5.62 -6.07 11.39
CA LEU A 8 7.02 -6.50 11.44
C LEU A 8 7.34 -7.24 12.75
N LEU A 9 6.85 -6.72 13.88
CA LEU A 9 7.14 -7.25 15.21
C LEU A 9 6.15 -8.35 15.67
N GLY A 10 5.12 -8.65 14.86
CA GLY A 10 4.06 -9.59 15.23
C GLY A 10 3.24 -9.13 16.43
N ARG A 11 3.08 -7.82 16.61
CA ARG A 11 2.32 -7.21 17.71
C ARG A 11 0.93 -6.76 17.24
N PRO A 12 -0.07 -6.68 18.14
CA PRO A 12 -1.34 -6.03 17.83
C PRO A 12 -1.13 -4.55 17.48
N CYS A 13 -1.92 -4.02 16.55
CA CYS A 13 -1.98 -2.58 16.28
C CYS A 13 -2.58 -1.85 17.50
N THR A 14 -2.04 -0.69 17.84
CA THR A 14 -2.48 0.07 19.02
C THR A 14 -3.74 0.88 18.72
N PHE A 15 -3.80 1.47 17.52
CA PHE A 15 -4.93 2.29 17.08
C PHE A 15 -5.79 1.52 16.08
N HIS A 16 -7.09 1.45 16.36
CA HIS A 16 -8.07 0.84 15.49
C HIS A 16 -8.64 1.88 14.52
N ASP A 17 -9.17 1.43 13.38
CA ASP A 17 -9.79 2.35 12.41
C ASP A 17 -11.08 2.95 12.97
N GLU A 18 -11.73 2.21 13.86
CA GLU A 18 -12.91 2.59 14.63
C GLU A 18 -12.65 3.74 15.61
N ASP A 19 -11.38 4.00 15.97
CA ASP A 19 -10.98 5.09 16.87
C ASP A 19 -10.70 6.40 16.11
N ILE A 20 -10.83 6.41 14.77
CA ILE A 20 -10.54 7.56 13.91
C ILE A 20 -11.86 8.15 13.41
N ASP A 21 -12.20 9.34 13.88
CA ASP A 21 -13.46 10.04 13.59
C ASP A 21 -13.33 11.14 12.51
N ILE A 22 -12.17 11.24 11.87
CA ILE A 22 -11.89 12.21 10.81
C ILE A 22 -11.92 11.57 9.42
N ASP A 23 -12.41 12.35 8.45
CA ASP A 23 -12.39 12.00 7.04
C ASP A 23 -10.96 11.97 6.48
N TYR A 24 -10.82 11.38 5.28
CA TYR A 24 -9.55 11.45 4.56
C TYR A 24 -9.22 12.90 4.19
N PRO A 25 -7.91 13.27 4.16
CA PRO A 25 -7.48 14.56 3.66
C PRO A 25 -8.07 14.87 2.29
N LEU A 26 -8.45 16.14 2.10
CA LEU A 26 -8.85 16.65 0.81
C LEU A 26 -7.70 16.50 -0.18
N GLU A 27 -7.98 16.00 -1.38
CA GLU A 27 -7.00 15.84 -2.46
C GLU A 27 -6.70 17.18 -3.14
N CYS A 28 -6.14 18.10 -2.36
CA CYS A 28 -5.71 19.42 -2.78
C CYS A 28 -4.30 19.66 -2.25
N ASP A 29 -3.37 19.96 -3.16
CA ASP A 29 -2.00 20.29 -2.77
C ASP A 29 -1.97 21.62 -1.99
N ASP A 30 -0.96 21.76 -1.13
CA ASP A 30 -0.78 22.88 -0.20
C ASP A 30 -0.63 24.23 -0.91
N GLU A 31 -0.03 24.24 -2.10
CA GLU A 31 0.08 25.41 -2.98
C GLU A 31 -1.27 26.03 -3.38
N TYR A 32 -2.39 25.31 -3.19
CA TYR A 32 -3.75 25.75 -3.54
C TYR A 32 -4.63 26.02 -2.31
N TRP A 33 -4.08 26.03 -1.10
CA TRP A 33 -4.85 26.31 0.11
C TRP A 33 -5.16 27.81 0.28
N GLU A 34 -4.18 28.67 -0.02
CA GLU A 34 -4.27 30.12 0.18
C GLU A 34 -4.05 30.91 -1.15
N PRO A 35 -4.97 30.80 -2.13
CA PRO A 35 -4.88 31.56 -3.37
C PRO A 35 -5.27 33.04 -3.19
N GLU A 36 -4.85 33.88 -4.12
CA GLU A 36 -5.22 35.31 -4.16
C GLU A 36 -6.75 35.52 -4.27
N ASP A 37 -7.44 34.64 -5.00
CA ASP A 37 -8.90 34.60 -5.07
C ASP A 37 -9.43 33.60 -4.03
N PRO A 38 -10.11 34.04 -2.96
CA PRO A 38 -10.67 33.17 -1.93
C PRO A 38 -11.64 32.10 -2.46
N LEU A 39 -12.26 32.31 -3.62
CA LEU A 39 -13.15 31.31 -4.24
C LEU A 39 -12.40 30.09 -4.78
N MET A 40 -11.08 30.19 -4.94
CA MET A 40 -10.23 29.11 -5.42
C MET A 40 -9.58 28.30 -4.29
N ALA A 41 -9.79 28.70 -3.03
CA ALA A 41 -9.18 28.04 -1.88
C ALA A 41 -9.59 26.56 -1.81
N PHE A 42 -8.60 25.70 -1.55
CA PHE A 42 -8.76 24.26 -1.43
C PHE A 42 -9.27 23.57 -2.71
N LYS A 43 -9.03 24.16 -3.89
CA LYS A 43 -9.39 23.56 -5.17
C LYS A 43 -8.16 23.16 -5.97
N GLN A 44 -8.01 21.85 -6.17
CA GLN A 44 -7.01 21.32 -7.09
C GLN A 44 -7.36 21.73 -8.53
N PRO A 45 -6.40 22.27 -9.31
CA PRO A 45 -6.67 22.68 -10.68
C PRO A 45 -6.95 21.49 -11.60
N PRO A 46 -7.79 21.66 -12.63
CA PRO A 46 -8.12 20.60 -13.58
C PRO A 46 -6.86 20.14 -14.34
N GLY A 47 -6.72 18.83 -14.52
CA GLY A 47 -5.58 18.24 -15.21
C GLY A 47 -4.31 18.09 -14.37
N LYS A 48 -4.31 18.55 -13.11
CA LYS A 48 -3.19 18.34 -12.17
C LYS A 48 -3.64 17.45 -11.00
N PRO A 49 -3.38 16.14 -11.02
CA PRO A 49 -3.70 15.28 -9.89
C PRO A 49 -2.96 15.72 -8.63
N SER A 50 -3.62 15.64 -7.48
CA SER A 50 -3.00 15.99 -6.20
C SER A 50 -2.04 14.91 -5.72
N THR A 51 -0.90 15.32 -5.18
CA THR A 51 0.06 14.45 -4.52
C THR A 51 -0.50 13.81 -3.24
N VAL A 52 -1.53 14.41 -2.64
CA VAL A 52 -2.26 13.90 -1.46
C VAL A 52 -3.03 12.63 -1.78
N ALA A 53 -3.41 12.41 -3.05
CA ALA A 53 -4.11 11.19 -3.47
C ALA A 53 -3.34 9.91 -3.11
N PHE A 54 -2.00 9.94 -3.15
CA PHE A 54 -1.18 8.82 -2.69
C PHE A 54 -1.38 8.52 -1.21
N PHE A 55 -1.43 9.56 -0.39
CA PHE A 55 -1.60 9.41 1.05
C PHE A 55 -2.97 8.78 1.35
N ASN A 56 -4.02 9.24 0.67
CA ASN A 56 -5.37 8.65 0.76
C ASN A 56 -5.38 7.18 0.33
N CYS A 57 -4.72 6.83 -0.79
CA CYS A 57 -4.58 5.43 -1.22
C CYS A 57 -3.84 4.59 -0.16
N THR A 58 -2.76 5.13 0.40
CA THR A 58 -1.97 4.46 1.44
C THR A 58 -2.81 4.23 2.69
N LEU A 59 -3.62 5.21 3.12
CA LEU A 59 -4.52 5.05 4.25
C LEU A 59 -5.57 3.95 3.99
N ARG A 60 -6.20 3.93 2.81
CA ARG A 60 -7.17 2.89 2.41
C ARG A 60 -6.54 1.48 2.45
N LEU A 61 -5.35 1.32 1.89
CA LEU A 61 -4.62 0.04 1.93
C LEU A 61 -4.24 -0.37 3.37
N ASN A 62 -3.82 0.58 4.19
CA ASN A 62 -3.52 0.31 5.60
C ASN A 62 -4.73 -0.20 6.39
N LYS A 63 -5.95 0.25 6.06
CA LYS A 63 -7.18 -0.29 6.70
C LYS A 63 -7.34 -1.77 6.41
N ILE A 64 -7.16 -2.18 5.15
CA ILE A 64 -7.20 -3.59 4.73
C ILE A 64 -6.09 -4.39 5.44
N HIS A 65 -4.87 -3.83 5.48
CA HIS A 65 -3.74 -4.47 6.16
C HIS A 65 -3.99 -4.68 7.66
N ALA A 66 -4.50 -3.66 8.36
CA ALA A 66 -4.83 -3.76 9.78
C ALA A 66 -5.94 -4.79 10.04
N TYR A 67 -6.97 -4.82 9.18
CA TYR A 67 -8.01 -5.83 9.24
C TYR A 67 -7.44 -7.25 9.05
N ALA A 68 -6.53 -7.45 8.10
CA ALA A 68 -5.86 -8.72 7.90
C ALA A 68 -5.06 -9.16 9.13
N LEU A 69 -4.26 -8.26 9.71
CA LEU A 69 -3.51 -8.54 10.95
C LEU A 69 -4.44 -8.96 12.08
N ARG A 70 -5.51 -8.19 12.34
CA ARG A 70 -6.46 -8.48 13.42
C ARG A 70 -7.20 -9.81 13.18
N SER A 71 -7.65 -10.07 11.98
CA SER A 71 -8.54 -11.21 11.71
C SER A 71 -7.77 -12.53 11.53
N ILE A 72 -6.62 -12.49 10.85
CA ILE A 72 -5.82 -13.70 10.56
C ILE A 72 -4.88 -14.03 11.72
N TYR A 73 -4.13 -13.04 12.23
CA TYR A 73 -3.09 -13.31 13.22
C TYR A 73 -3.63 -13.44 14.65
N SER A 74 -4.87 -13.03 14.91
CA SER A 74 -5.58 -13.34 16.16
C SER A 74 -6.33 -14.69 16.10
N LEU A 75 -6.31 -15.38 14.96
CA LEU A 75 -7.02 -16.66 14.80
C LEU A 75 -6.37 -17.74 15.68
N LYS A 76 -7.15 -18.33 16.58
CA LYS A 76 -6.71 -19.52 17.32
C LYS A 76 -6.47 -20.66 16.32
N ARG A 77 -5.34 -21.35 16.42
CA ARG A 77 -5.01 -22.48 15.54
C ARG A 77 -6.09 -23.57 15.51
N SER A 78 -6.80 -23.79 16.62
CA SER A 78 -7.92 -24.73 16.67
C SER A 78 -9.08 -24.34 15.74
N LYS A 79 -9.29 -23.05 15.46
CA LYS A 79 -10.30 -22.61 14.48
C LYS A 79 -9.95 -23.04 13.05
N LEU A 80 -8.67 -23.07 12.71
CA LEU A 80 -8.21 -23.49 11.39
C LEU A 80 -8.56 -24.96 11.07
N THR A 81 -8.62 -25.81 12.10
CA THR A 81 -9.02 -27.22 11.95
C THR A 81 -10.50 -27.46 12.17
N THR A 82 -11.15 -26.68 13.06
CA THR A 82 -12.57 -26.88 13.41
C THR A 82 -13.54 -26.16 12.50
N GLN A 83 -13.12 -25.05 11.86
CA GLN A 83 -13.95 -24.20 11.00
C GLN A 83 -13.12 -23.71 9.79
N PRO A 84 -12.52 -24.62 8.98
CA PRO A 84 -11.71 -24.23 7.83
C PRO A 84 -12.49 -23.40 6.80
N GLU A 85 -13.80 -23.64 6.65
CA GLU A 85 -14.69 -22.90 5.74
C GLU A 85 -14.80 -21.41 6.12
N LYS A 86 -14.94 -21.09 7.41
CA LYS A 86 -14.99 -19.68 7.86
C LYS A 86 -13.67 -18.96 7.68
N VAL A 87 -12.55 -19.68 7.82
CA VAL A 87 -11.22 -19.12 7.56
C VAL A 87 -11.04 -18.88 6.06
N GLN A 88 -11.51 -19.80 5.23
CA GLN A 88 -11.52 -19.65 3.77
C GLN A 88 -12.34 -18.43 3.34
N GLU A 89 -13.53 -18.24 3.89
CA GLU A 89 -14.39 -17.07 3.66
C GLU A 89 -13.69 -15.77 4.08
N LEU A 90 -13.09 -15.74 5.27
CA LEU A 90 -12.36 -14.58 5.77
C LEU A 90 -11.21 -14.17 4.83
N VAL A 91 -10.38 -15.13 4.40
CA VAL A 91 -9.26 -14.83 3.48
C VAL A 91 -9.79 -14.36 2.12
N SER A 92 -10.89 -14.96 1.63
CA SER A 92 -11.54 -14.55 0.38
C SER A 92 -12.11 -13.13 0.44
N ASP A 93 -12.69 -12.71 1.58
CA ASP A 93 -13.15 -11.34 1.82
C ASP A 93 -11.97 -10.35 1.74
N ILE A 94 -10.85 -10.67 2.39
CA ILE A 94 -9.66 -9.82 2.37
C ILE A 94 -9.08 -9.72 0.96
N ASP A 95 -8.98 -10.83 0.22
CA ASP A 95 -8.53 -10.82 -1.18
C ASP A 95 -9.46 -9.97 -2.07
N SER A 96 -10.78 -10.06 -1.85
CA SER A 96 -11.77 -9.25 -2.58
C SER A 96 -11.61 -7.75 -2.31
N ARG A 97 -11.31 -7.38 -1.06
CA ARG A 97 -10.99 -5.98 -0.68
C ARG A 97 -9.70 -5.50 -1.34
N LEU A 98 -8.68 -6.35 -1.40
CA LEU A 98 -7.41 -6.02 -2.09
C LEU A 98 -7.63 -5.81 -3.59
N ASN A 99 -8.41 -6.67 -4.24
CA ASN A 99 -8.77 -6.50 -5.66
C ASN A 99 -9.58 -5.21 -5.88
N SER A 100 -10.58 -4.96 -5.06
CA SER A 100 -11.36 -3.71 -5.13
C SER A 100 -10.48 -2.48 -4.91
N PHE A 101 -9.50 -2.58 -4.02
CA PHE A 101 -8.53 -1.51 -3.77
C PHE A 101 -7.69 -1.22 -5.02
N ILE A 102 -7.10 -2.25 -5.65
CA ILE A 102 -6.24 -2.04 -6.82
C ILE A 102 -6.99 -1.39 -7.98
N ASP A 103 -8.26 -1.79 -8.19
CA ASP A 103 -9.13 -1.22 -9.23
C ASP A 103 -9.51 0.25 -8.94
N SER A 104 -9.50 0.65 -7.67
CA SER A 104 -9.84 2.01 -7.22
C SER A 104 -8.68 3.00 -7.21
N ILE A 105 -7.47 2.58 -7.60
CA ILE A 105 -6.30 3.46 -7.64
C ILE A 105 -6.46 4.47 -8.78
N PRO A 106 -6.28 5.79 -8.53
CA PRO A 106 -6.30 6.81 -9.57
C PRO A 106 -5.25 6.56 -10.67
N ASP A 107 -5.54 6.95 -11.91
CA ASP A 107 -4.67 6.63 -13.07
C ASP A 107 -3.21 7.07 -12.90
N HIS A 108 -2.97 8.24 -12.31
CA HIS A 108 -1.62 8.75 -12.07
C HIS A 108 -0.83 7.94 -11.03
N LEU A 109 -1.50 7.14 -10.20
CA LEU A 109 -0.91 6.26 -9.18
C LEU A 109 -0.92 4.78 -9.56
N LYS A 110 -1.53 4.41 -10.69
CA LYS A 110 -1.39 3.05 -11.22
C LYS A 110 0.08 2.78 -11.56
N TRP A 111 0.50 1.55 -11.38
CA TRP A 111 1.86 1.15 -11.73
C TRP A 111 2.08 1.25 -13.25
N ASP A 112 2.97 2.15 -13.63
CA ASP A 112 3.49 2.27 -15.00
C ASP A 112 5.04 2.37 -14.93
N PRO A 113 5.78 1.39 -15.48
CA PRO A 113 7.25 1.42 -15.49
C PRO A 113 7.85 2.58 -16.29
N HIS A 114 7.04 3.29 -17.07
CA HIS A 114 7.40 4.44 -17.90
C HIS A 114 6.77 5.76 -17.42
N GLN A 115 6.10 5.78 -16.27
CA GLN A 115 5.44 6.97 -15.72
C GLN A 115 6.39 8.19 -15.76
N PRO A 116 6.13 9.22 -16.60
CA PRO A 116 7.08 10.31 -16.84
C PRO A 116 7.32 11.16 -15.59
N ASN A 117 6.30 11.32 -14.74
CA ASN A 117 6.45 12.08 -13.50
C ASN A 117 7.15 11.21 -12.43
N LEU A 118 8.37 11.58 -12.04
CA LEU A 118 9.18 10.81 -11.08
C LEU A 118 8.58 10.74 -9.67
N MET A 119 7.82 11.76 -9.26
CA MET A 119 7.10 11.75 -7.99
C MET A 119 6.01 10.67 -8.04
N PHE A 120 5.13 10.72 -9.05
CA PHE A 120 4.09 9.70 -9.22
C PHE A 120 4.66 8.30 -9.46
N ALA A 121 5.77 8.17 -10.20
CA ALA A 121 6.45 6.88 -10.35
C ALA A 121 6.89 6.30 -9.00
N SER A 122 7.42 7.15 -8.11
CA SER A 122 7.81 6.75 -6.75
C SER A 122 6.61 6.39 -5.90
N GLN A 123 5.55 7.20 -5.94
CA GLN A 123 4.31 6.97 -5.22
C GLN A 123 3.64 5.66 -5.65
N SER A 124 3.49 5.42 -6.96
CA SER A 124 2.98 4.15 -7.50
C SER A 124 3.85 2.98 -7.06
N ALA A 125 5.18 3.10 -7.11
CA ALA A 125 6.07 2.02 -6.68
C ALA A 125 5.84 1.63 -5.21
N ILE A 126 5.84 2.62 -4.30
CA ILE A 126 5.62 2.40 -2.87
C ILE A 126 4.25 1.75 -2.63
N LEU A 127 3.21 2.29 -3.26
CA LEU A 127 1.83 1.83 -3.08
C LEU A 127 1.68 0.36 -3.51
N HIS A 128 2.19 0.01 -4.68
CA HIS A 128 2.14 -1.35 -5.19
C HIS A 128 3.03 -2.31 -4.38
N SER A 129 4.20 -1.87 -3.90
CA SER A 129 5.03 -2.69 -3.00
C SER A 129 4.30 -3.01 -1.69
N TRP A 130 3.55 -2.06 -1.13
CA TRP A 130 2.74 -2.29 0.06
C TRP A 130 1.55 -3.20 -0.21
N TYR A 131 0.95 -3.11 -1.40
CA TYR A 131 -0.11 -4.00 -1.85
C TYR A 131 0.37 -5.46 -1.88
N TYR A 132 1.49 -5.72 -2.57
CA TYR A 132 2.07 -7.06 -2.64
C TYR A 132 2.54 -7.57 -1.27
N SER A 133 3.10 -6.69 -0.44
CA SER A 133 3.46 -7.02 0.95
C SER A 133 2.23 -7.46 1.75
N THR A 134 1.09 -6.78 1.57
CA THR A 134 -0.17 -7.14 2.23
C THR A 134 -0.71 -8.48 1.75
N GLN A 135 -0.64 -8.79 0.45
CA GLN A 135 -0.96 -10.13 -0.06
C GLN A 135 -0.10 -11.22 0.60
N ILE A 136 1.20 -10.96 0.77
CA ILE A 136 2.09 -11.90 1.47
C ILE A 136 1.66 -12.07 2.93
N VAL A 137 1.34 -10.99 3.64
CA VAL A 137 0.86 -11.07 5.03
C VAL A 137 -0.42 -11.90 5.15
N VAL A 138 -1.37 -11.75 4.22
CA VAL A 138 -2.62 -12.51 4.21
C VAL A 138 -2.38 -14.00 4.01
N HIS A 139 -1.54 -14.37 3.04
CA HIS A 139 -1.39 -15.78 2.62
C HIS A 139 -0.28 -16.54 3.36
N ARG A 140 0.70 -15.85 3.95
CA ARG A 140 1.86 -16.47 4.63
C ARG A 140 1.49 -17.49 5.72
N PRO A 141 0.50 -17.24 6.61
CA PRO A 141 0.12 -18.21 7.65
C PRO A 141 -0.40 -19.55 7.11
N PHE A 142 -0.83 -19.57 5.84
CA PHE A 142 -1.48 -20.71 5.20
C PHE A 142 -0.58 -21.45 4.21
N ILE A 143 0.71 -21.08 4.14
CA ILE A 143 1.71 -21.83 3.37
C ILE A 143 1.89 -23.22 4.02
N PRO A 144 1.61 -24.32 3.30
CA PRO A 144 1.74 -25.66 3.85
C PRO A 144 3.21 -25.99 4.11
N THR A 145 3.47 -26.71 5.21
CA THR A 145 4.79 -27.28 5.52
C THR A 145 4.63 -28.78 5.78
N PRO A 146 5.70 -29.60 5.68
CA PRO A 146 5.60 -31.04 5.93
C PRO A 146 5.01 -31.39 7.31
N ARG A 147 5.21 -30.51 8.30
CA ARG A 147 4.68 -30.68 9.67
C ARG A 147 3.30 -30.04 9.88
N ARG A 148 2.82 -29.23 8.93
CA ARG A 148 1.57 -28.47 9.01
C ARG A 148 0.96 -28.38 7.60
N PRO A 149 0.20 -29.40 7.16
CA PRO A 149 -0.59 -29.26 5.95
C PRO A 149 -1.60 -28.12 6.14
N SER A 150 -1.85 -27.35 5.09
CA SER A 150 -2.88 -26.32 5.12
C SER A 150 -4.24 -26.97 4.91
N PRO A 151 -5.25 -26.72 5.76
CA PRO A 151 -6.62 -27.18 5.52
C PRO A 151 -7.37 -26.26 4.54
N LEU A 152 -6.74 -25.19 4.06
CA LEU A 152 -7.32 -24.27 3.08
C LEU A 152 -6.93 -24.69 1.66
N THR A 153 -7.80 -24.37 0.70
CA THR A 153 -7.61 -24.73 -0.72
C THR A 153 -6.78 -23.71 -1.49
N PHE A 154 -6.42 -22.57 -0.88
CA PHE A 154 -5.63 -21.55 -1.55
C PHE A 154 -4.21 -22.02 -1.91
N PRO A 155 -3.72 -21.69 -3.12
CA PRO A 155 -2.33 -21.90 -3.49
C PRO A 155 -1.42 -20.83 -2.86
N SER A 156 -1.45 -20.72 -1.53
CA SER A 156 -0.85 -19.62 -0.73
C SER A 156 0.64 -19.43 -1.02
N LEU A 157 1.39 -20.53 -1.22
CA LEU A 157 2.80 -20.47 -1.61
C LEU A 157 2.97 -19.77 -2.97
N ALA A 158 2.16 -20.13 -3.97
CA ALA A 158 2.23 -19.54 -5.30
C ALA A 158 1.82 -18.06 -5.27
N ILE A 159 0.77 -17.71 -4.52
CA ILE A 159 0.31 -16.33 -4.33
C ILE A 159 1.44 -15.48 -3.72
N CYS A 160 2.00 -15.90 -2.59
CA CYS A 160 3.11 -15.20 -1.95
C CYS A 160 4.35 -15.09 -2.86
N THR A 161 4.66 -16.14 -3.62
CA THR A 161 5.82 -16.11 -4.52
C THR A 161 5.60 -15.13 -5.68
N ASN A 162 4.41 -15.10 -6.26
CA ASN A 162 4.06 -14.16 -7.33
C ASN A 162 4.05 -12.72 -6.82
N ALA A 163 3.44 -12.47 -5.65
CA ALA A 163 3.47 -11.16 -5.01
C ALA A 163 4.90 -10.68 -4.73
N ALA A 164 5.77 -11.56 -4.22
CA ALA A 164 7.17 -11.24 -3.97
C ALA A 164 7.92 -10.87 -5.26
N ARG A 165 7.74 -11.65 -6.35
CA ARG A 165 8.33 -11.33 -7.66
C ARG A 165 7.84 -10.00 -8.21
N SER A 166 6.53 -9.76 -8.19
CA SER A 166 5.96 -8.50 -8.66
C SER A 166 6.46 -7.31 -7.84
N CYS A 167 6.58 -7.46 -6.52
CA CYS A 167 7.16 -6.45 -5.65
C CYS A 167 8.62 -6.14 -6.03
N ILE A 168 9.45 -7.18 -6.20
CA ILE A 168 10.85 -7.02 -6.63
C ILE A 168 10.94 -6.32 -7.98
N HIS A 169 10.11 -6.68 -8.96
CA HIS A 169 10.11 -6.02 -10.28
C HIS A 169 9.74 -4.54 -10.20
N VAL A 170 8.74 -4.18 -9.39
CA VAL A 170 8.36 -2.78 -9.15
C VAL A 170 9.52 -2.00 -8.53
N LEU A 171 10.12 -2.56 -7.48
CA LEU A 171 11.22 -1.94 -6.74
C LEU A 171 12.49 -1.80 -7.56
N ASP A 172 12.89 -2.85 -8.28
CA ASP A 172 14.06 -2.83 -9.16
C ASP A 172 13.89 -1.78 -10.26
N ARG A 173 12.70 -1.70 -10.86
CA ARG A 173 12.42 -0.68 -11.88
C ARG A 173 12.48 0.73 -11.31
N GLN A 174 11.94 0.96 -10.11
CA GLN A 174 12.04 2.26 -9.45
C GLN A 174 13.50 2.61 -9.13
N PHE A 175 14.27 1.65 -8.62
CA PHE A 175 15.67 1.84 -8.28
C PHE A 175 16.50 2.21 -9.51
N GLN A 176 16.31 1.53 -10.65
CA GLN A 176 16.99 1.87 -11.91
C GLN A 176 16.67 3.28 -12.41
N ARG A 177 15.48 3.80 -12.09
CA ARG A 177 15.04 5.13 -12.56
C ARG A 177 15.48 6.27 -11.65
N ILE A 178 15.61 6.02 -10.35
CA ILE A 178 15.74 7.09 -9.33
C ILE A 178 17.03 6.95 -8.51
N GLY A 179 17.64 5.77 -8.45
CA GLY A 179 18.93 5.50 -7.81
C GLY A 179 18.92 5.39 -6.28
N GLU A 180 17.83 5.75 -5.61
CA GLU A 180 17.72 5.74 -4.14
C GLU A 180 16.56 4.88 -3.64
N ALA A 181 16.78 4.19 -2.52
CA ALA A 181 15.80 3.32 -1.88
C ALA A 181 14.66 4.13 -1.24
N LEU A 182 13.43 3.64 -1.42
CA LEU A 182 12.12 4.28 -1.19
C LEU A 182 11.86 5.07 0.10
N PHE A 183 12.72 4.96 1.12
CA PHE A 183 12.41 5.47 2.46
C PHE A 183 12.95 6.87 2.77
N HIS A 184 13.81 7.47 1.94
CA HIS A 184 14.53 8.69 2.35
C HIS A 184 14.02 10.04 1.84
N HIS A 185 13.06 10.13 0.91
CA HIS A 185 12.83 11.41 0.20
C HIS A 185 11.39 11.89 0.01
N TRP A 186 10.42 11.49 0.83
CA TRP A 186 9.07 12.10 0.74
C TRP A 186 9.07 13.62 0.95
N HIS A 187 10.09 14.19 1.62
CA HIS A 187 10.23 15.64 1.83
C HIS A 187 11.40 16.30 1.05
N GLN A 188 12.15 15.57 0.23
CA GLN A 188 13.45 16.06 -0.29
C GLN A 188 13.59 16.07 -1.82
N VAL A 189 12.52 15.80 -2.59
CA VAL A 189 12.55 16.01 -4.04
C VAL A 189 12.46 17.51 -4.34
N ARG A 190 13.55 18.26 -4.09
CA ARG A 190 13.83 19.49 -4.85
C ARG A 190 14.44 19.07 -6.19
N PRO A 191 14.12 19.75 -7.30
CA PRO A 191 14.78 19.48 -8.57
C PRO A 191 16.29 19.65 -8.36
N ARG A 192 17.10 18.66 -8.77
CA ARG A 192 18.53 18.89 -8.93
C ARG A 192 18.68 19.96 -10.00
N LEU A 193 18.88 21.21 -9.58
CA LEU A 193 19.32 22.27 -10.46
C LEU A 193 20.61 21.77 -11.11
N SER A 194 20.57 21.54 -12.42
CA SER A 194 21.77 21.28 -13.20
C SER A 194 22.68 22.49 -13.01
N ALA A 195 23.77 22.33 -12.27
CA ALA A 195 24.82 23.32 -12.23
C ALA A 195 25.35 23.47 -13.66
N ALA A 196 25.07 24.62 -14.29
CA ALA A 196 25.74 25.01 -15.52
C ALA A 196 27.23 25.18 -15.22
N PRO A 197 28.13 24.72 -16.09
CA PRO A 197 29.56 24.93 -15.89
C PRO A 197 29.84 26.43 -16.02
N VAL A 198 30.43 26.99 -14.97
CA VAL A 198 30.97 28.36 -14.97
C VAL A 198 32.11 28.40 -16.00
N GLN A 199 31.97 29.27 -17.00
CA GLN A 199 33.06 29.68 -17.88
C GLN A 199 33.96 30.70 -17.19
#